data_AF-A0A7H8QWX2-F1
#
_entry.id   AF-A0A7H8QWX2-F1
#
_cell.length_a   1.000
_cell.length_b   1.000
_cell.length_c   1.000
_cell.angle_alpha   90.00
_cell.angle_beta   90.00
_cell.angle_gamma   90.00
#
_symmetry.space_group_name_H-M   'P 1'
#
loop_
_entity.id
_entity.type
_entity.pdbx_description
1 polymer ?
#
loop_
_entity_poly.entity_id
_entity_poly.type
_entity_poly.pdbx_seq_one_letter_code
_entity_poly.pdbx_strand_id
1 'polypeptide(L)' 'MSAPTQEYFDDLLSQISTNLQNTSNTFGPSSQQYKDVLQTLRNCIKQIEENLKPEKPVPLDPTMLTQAMELLNLSDKNS' A
#
# COMPACT_ATOMS: atom_id res chain seq x y z
N MET A 1 0.50 3.83 -15.45
CA MET A 1 -0.46 2.95 -14.73
C MET A 1 -0.69 3.59 -13.37
N SER A 2 -1.94 3.84 -12.99
CA SER A 2 -2.28 4.39 -11.67
C SER A 2 -1.92 3.40 -10.56
N ALA A 3 -1.52 3.90 -9.39
CA ALA A 3 -1.31 3.04 -8.22
C ALA A 3 -2.63 2.33 -7.85
N PRO A 4 -2.58 1.06 -7.42
CA PRO A 4 -3.76 0.36 -6.92
C PRO A 4 -4.36 1.12 -5.73
N THR A 5 -5.68 1.29 -5.74
CA THR A 5 -6.42 2.01 -4.69
C THR A 5 -6.71 1.10 -3.50
N GLN A 6 -7.11 1.70 -2.37
CA GLN A 6 -7.57 0.93 -1.21
C GLN A 6 -8.78 0.04 -1.55
N GLU A 7 -9.77 0.57 -2.30
CA GLU A 7 -10.95 -0.19 -2.74
C GLU A 7 -10.57 -1.44 -3.55
N TYR A 8 -9.54 -1.36 -4.40
CA TYR A 8 -9.03 -2.52 -5.14
C TYR A 8 -8.51 -3.62 -4.21
N PHE A 9 -7.79 -3.26 -3.15
CA PHE A 9 -7.26 -4.25 -2.20
C PHE A 9 -8.36 -4.86 -1.33
N ASP A 10 -9.36 -4.08 -0.93
CA ASP A 10 -10.51 -4.57 -0.16
C ASP A 10 -11.30 -5.61 -0.95
N ASP A 11 -11.59 -5.33 -2.23
CA ASP A 11 -12.26 -6.27 -3.14
C ASP A 11 -11.43 -7.55 -3.35
N LEU A 12 -10.12 -7.40 -3.56
CA LEU A 12 -9.23 -8.54 -3.76
C LEU A 12 -9.14 -9.42 -2.51
N LEU A 13 -9.05 -8.84 -1.31
CA LEU A 13 -9.03 -9.58 -0.05
C LEU A 13 -10.33 -10.34 0.20
N SER A 14 -11.48 -9.73 -0.12
CA SER A 14 -12.79 -10.39 -0.05
C SER A 14 -12.87 -11.63 -0.95
N GLN A 15 -12.38 -11.53 -2.18
CA GLN A 15 -12.33 -12.64 -3.13
C GLN A 15 -11.37 -13.76 -2.67
N ILE A 16 -10.18 -13.38 -2.20
CA ILE A 16 -9.20 -14.33 -1.68
C ILE A 16 -9.77 -15.09 -0.47
N SER A 17 -10.46 -14.40 0.44
CA SER A 17 -11.10 -15.01 1.60
C SER A 17 -12.14 -16.07 1.19
N THR A 18 -13.02 -15.71 0.25
CA THR A 18 -14.02 -16.63 -0.31
C THR A 18 -13.35 -17.86 -0.94
N ASN A 19 -12.29 -17.66 -1.71
CA ASN A 19 -11.56 -18.75 -2.37
C ASN A 19 -10.81 -19.64 -1.38
N LEU A 20 -10.25 -19.09 -0.30
CA LEU A 20 -9.63 -19.88 0.78
C LEU A 20 -10.66 -20.77 1.46
N GLN A 21 -11.84 -20.22 1.78
CA GLN A 21 -12.91 -20.99 2.40
C GLN A 21 -13.38 -22.11 1.47
N ASN A 22 -13.60 -21.80 0.19
CA ASN A 22 -14.05 -22.78 -0.79
C ASN A 22 -13.02 -23.90 -1.02
N THR A 23 -11.74 -23.55 -1.18
CA THR A 23 -10.67 -24.53 -1.40
C THR A 23 -10.37 -25.35 -0.15
N SER A 24 -10.46 -24.75 1.04
CA SER A 24 -10.36 -25.47 2.32
C SER A 24 -11.48 -26.52 2.44
N ASN A 25 -12.73 -26.12 2.18
CA ASN A 25 -13.88 -27.03 2.28
C ASN A 25 -13.86 -28.14 1.24
N THR A 26 -13.37 -27.86 0.03
CA THR A 26 -13.42 -28.81 -1.10
C THR A 26 -12.22 -29.76 -1.14
N PHE A 27 -11.02 -29.22 -0.93
CA PHE A 27 -9.76 -29.95 -1.13
C PHE A 27 -8.97 -30.15 0.17
N GLY A 28 -9.32 -29.42 1.23
CA GLY A 28 -8.61 -29.43 2.50
C GLY A 28 -7.41 -28.47 2.53
N PRO A 29 -6.96 -28.09 3.73
CA PRO A 29 -5.88 -27.10 3.93
C PRO A 29 -4.49 -27.60 3.49
N SER A 30 -4.31 -28.91 3.33
CA SER A 30 -3.04 -29.49 2.85
C SER A 30 -2.93 -29.52 1.32
N SER A 31 -4.03 -29.23 0.60
CA SER A 31 -4.11 -29.31 -0.85
C SER A 31 -3.25 -28.27 -1.56
N GLN A 32 -2.90 -28.54 -2.81
CA GLN A 32 -2.18 -27.57 -3.64
C GLN A 32 -3.06 -26.35 -3.94
N GLN A 33 -4.35 -26.57 -4.19
CA GLN A 33 -5.33 -25.52 -4.47
C GLN A 33 -5.42 -24.51 -3.33
N TYR A 34 -5.51 -24.99 -2.08
CA TYR A 34 -5.51 -24.11 -0.92
C TYR A 34 -4.19 -23.34 -0.77
N LYS A 35 -3.04 -24.01 -1.00
CA LYS A 35 -1.71 -23.38 -0.97
C LYS A 35 -1.54 -22.31 -2.06
N ASP A 36 -2.11 -22.52 -3.24
CA ASP A 36 -2.05 -21.56 -4.35
C ASP A 36 -2.83 -20.29 -4.00
N VAL A 37 -4.04 -20.42 -3.43
CA VAL A 37 -4.82 -19.26 -2.96
C VAL A 37 -4.11 -18.55 -1.81
N LEU A 38 -3.48 -19.28 -0.88
CA LEU A 38 -2.62 -18.68 0.16
C LEU A 38 -1.45 -17.88 -0.45
N GLN A 39 -0.89 -18.34 -1.56
CA GLN A 39 0.16 -17.61 -2.25
C GLN A 39 -0.36 -16.30 -2.86
N THR A 40 -1.59 -16.29 -3.37
CA THR A 40 -2.27 -15.06 -3.81
C THR A 40 -2.46 -14.09 -2.65
N LEU A 41 -2.86 -14.57 -1.46
CA LEU A 41 -2.96 -13.73 -0.25
C LEU A 41 -1.62 -13.09 0.10
N ARG A 42 -0.54 -13.87 0.14
CA ARG A 42 0.82 -13.37 0.44
C ARG A 42 1.25 -12.30 -0.55
N ASN A 43 0.98 -12.50 -1.84
CA ASN A 43 1.31 -11.53 -2.88
C ASN A 43 0.48 -10.24 -2.75
N CYS A 44 -0.78 -10.34 -2.32
CA CYS A 44 -1.64 -9.18 -2.06
C CYS A 44 -1.06 -8.34 -0.89
N ILE A 45 -0.73 -8.99 0.23
CA ILE A 45 -0.13 -8.32 1.40
C ILE A 45 1.17 -7.61 1.02
N LYS A 46 2.04 -8.28 0.25
CA LYS A 46 3.31 -7.69 -0.19
C LYS A 46 3.09 -6.42 -1.04
N GLN A 47 2.09 -6.43 -1.91
CA GLN A 47 1.75 -5.24 -2.71
C GLN A 47 1.23 -4.10 -1.82
N ILE A 48 0.40 -4.40 -0.82
CA ILE A 48 -0.07 -3.39 0.14
C ILE A 48 1.13 -2.77 0.87
N GLU A 49 2.05 -3.59 1.38
CA GLU A 49 3.27 -3.11 2.04
C GLU A 49 4.16 -2.26 1.13
N GLU A 50 4.29 -2.63 -0.16
CA GLU A 50 5.04 -1.87 -1.14
C GLU A 50 4.38 -0.51 -1.45
N ASN A 51 3.05 -0.44 -1.46
CA ASN A 51 2.31 0.82 -1.65
C ASN A 51 2.29 1.70 -0.39
N LEU A 52 2.43 1.11 0.80
CA LEU A 52 2.50 1.84 2.08
C LEU A 52 3.91 2.37 2.41
N LYS A 53 4.95 1.93 1.68
CA LYS A 53 6.29 2.51 1.86
C LYS A 53 6.20 3.98 1.48
N PRO A 54 6.52 4.92 2.40
CA PRO A 54 6.62 6.32 2.03
C PRO A 54 7.59 6.41 0.86
N GLU A 55 7.20 7.11 -0.21
CA GLU A 55 8.14 7.48 -1.27
C GLU A 55 9.43 7.95 -0.59
N LYS A 56 10.55 7.34 -0.98
CA LYS A 56 11.88 7.67 -0.47
C LYS A 56 11.94 9.18 -0.31
N PRO A 57 12.20 9.73 0.90
CA PRO A 57 12.05 11.16 1.14
C PRO A 57 12.78 11.89 0.04
N VAL A 58 12.03 12.68 -0.74
CA VAL A 58 12.62 13.53 -1.76
C VAL A 58 13.73 14.30 -1.05
N PRO A 59 15.00 14.21 -1.50
CA PRO A 59 16.06 14.99 -0.91
C PRO A 59 15.57 16.43 -0.89
N LEU A 60 15.40 17.00 0.31
CA LEU A 60 14.94 18.39 0.44
C LEU A 60 15.95 19.24 -0.33
N ASP A 61 15.51 19.80 -1.45
CA ASP A 61 16.32 20.74 -2.22
C ASP A 61 16.66 21.91 -1.28
N PRO A 62 17.95 22.22 -1.07
CA PRO A 62 18.37 23.39 -0.28
C PRO A 62 17.64 24.68 -0.68
N THR A 63 17.25 24.79 -1.96
CA THR A 63 16.45 25.90 -2.48
C THR A 63 15.03 25.92 -1.89
N MET A 64 14.36 24.76 -1.78
CA MET A 64 13.03 24.67 -1.15
C MET A 64 13.06 25.02 0.34
N LEU A 65 14.12 24.60 1.04
CA LEU A 65 14.31 24.96 2.45
C LEU A 65 14.48 26.48 2.61
N THR A 66 15.31 27.08 1.75
CA THR A 66 15.54 28.53 1.73
C THR A 66 14.25 29.29 1.48
N GLN A 67 13.44 28.87 0.51
CA GLN A 67 12.14 29.48 0.21
C GLN A 67 11.14 29.36 1.37
N ALA A 68 11.07 28.19 2.03
CA ALA A 68 10.20 28.00 3.19
C ALA A 68 10.61 28.90 4.37
N MET A 69 11.92 29.08 4.59
CA MET A 69 12.43 30.00 5.62
C MET A 69 12.13 31.47 5.28
N GLU A 70 12.25 31.88 4.02
CA GLU A 70 11.86 33.24 3.59
C GLU A 70 10.37 33.50 3.82
N LEU A 71 9.49 32.55 3.50
CA LEU A 71 8.06 32.67 3.76
C LEU A 71 7.75 32.86 5.25
N LEU A 72 8.40 32.10 6.14
CA LEU A 72 8.23 32.24 7.59
C LEU A 72 8.71 33.61 8.10
N ASN A 73 9.82 34.12 7.56
CA ASN A 73 10.37 35.43 7.93
C ASN A 73 9.52 36.61 7.39
N LEU A 74 8.70 36.39 6.36
CA LEU A 74 7.79 37.39 5.81
C LEU A 74 6.51 37.55 6.66
N SER A 75 6.13 36.52 7.44
CA SER A 75 4.99 36.59 8.38
C SER A 75 5.23 37.56 9.55
N ASP A 76 6.48 37.80 9.94
CA ASP A 76 6.83 38.65 11.09
C ASP A 76 6.92 40.15 10.76
N LYS A 77 6.86 40.52 9.48
CA LYS A 77 7.03 41.92 9.03
C LYS A 77 5.73 42.66 8.71
N ASN A 78 4.58 42.13 9.12
CA ASN A 78 3.27 42.75 8.90
C ASN A 78 2.43 42.86 10.19
N SER A 79 3.06 43.24 11.31
CA SER A 79 2.41 43.66 12.56
C SER A 79 2.87 45.06 12.97
#